data_AF-A0A8C4TBE9-F1
#
_entry.id   AF-A0A8C4TBE9-F1
#
_cell.length_a   1.000
_cell.length_b   1.000
_cell.length_c   1.000
_cell.angle_alpha   90.00
_cell.angle_beta   90.00
_cell.angle_gamma   90.00
#
_symmetry.space_group_name_H-M   'P 1'
#
loop_
_entity.id
_entity.type
_entity.pdbx_description
1 polymer ?
#
loop_
_entity_poly.entity_id
_entity_poly.type
_entity_poly.pdbx_seq_one_letter_code
_entity_poly.pdbx_strand_id
1 'polypeptide(L)'
;LKYKPAAKQVDCHPYLTQENLVRCVHSDRIPVTEYSLLDSPERPREKPEDPLLLEDIVIKAIAEKHHKIQAQVLILFYIEKNNIIFRKLETPSYIAKVFDFELAQEEMERNLCHNIYLISLHLPTLPFCTCGLCTTVVC
;
A
#
# COMPACT_ATOMS: atom_id res chain seq x y z
N LEU A 1 26.87 2.03 2.16
CA LEU A 1 26.42 2.39 3.53
C LEU A 1 27.12 1.48 4.54
N LYS A 2 27.63 2.02 5.65
CA LYS A 2 28.30 1.24 6.71
C LYS A 2 27.34 0.27 7.43
N TYR A 3 26.06 0.61 7.48
CA TYR A 3 24.98 -0.21 8.04
C TYR A 3 23.83 -0.27 7.03
N LYS A 4 23.27 -1.47 6.83
CA LYS A 4 22.07 -1.63 6.01
C LYS A 4 20.84 -1.20 6.81
N PRO A 5 19.87 -0.50 6.19
CA PRO A 5 18.62 -0.17 6.87
C PRO A 5 17.84 -1.45 7.18
N ALA A 6 17.17 -1.47 8.34
CA ALA A 6 16.42 -2.64 8.81
C ALA A 6 15.05 -2.79 8.13
N ALA A 7 14.48 -1.69 7.65
CA ALA A 7 13.26 -1.63 6.86
C ALA A 7 13.25 -0.34 6.05
N LYS A 8 12.37 -0.28 5.05
CA LYS A 8 12.11 0.93 4.26
C LYS A 8 10.62 1.21 4.22
N GLN A 9 10.22 2.33 4.80
CA GLN A 9 8.85 2.81 4.70
C GLN A 9 8.64 3.55 3.38
N VAL A 10 7.62 3.14 2.63
CA VAL A 10 7.22 3.73 1.35
C VAL A 10 5.70 3.88 1.32
N ASP A 11 5.23 4.72 0.42
CA ASP A 11 3.82 4.90 0.13
C ASP A 11 3.47 4.05 -1.11
N CYS A 12 2.88 2.89 -0.91
CA CYS A 12 2.60 1.90 -1.95
C CYS A 12 1.17 1.37 -1.81
N HIS A 13 0.32 1.70 -2.77
CA HIS A 13 -1.09 1.31 -2.79
C HIS A 13 -1.53 0.99 -4.22
N PRO A 14 -2.74 0.45 -4.46
CA PRO A 14 -3.21 0.10 -5.80
C PRO A 14 -3.00 1.17 -6.87
N TYR A 15 -3.07 2.46 -6.51
CA TYR A 15 -2.83 3.58 -7.40
C TYR A 15 -1.38 4.05 -7.51
N LEU A 16 -0.52 3.64 -6.57
CA LEU A 16 0.91 3.97 -6.54
C LEU A 16 1.69 2.69 -6.19
N THR A 17 1.78 1.75 -7.12
CA THR A 17 2.31 0.40 -6.82
C THR A 17 3.83 0.37 -6.57
N GLN A 18 4.55 1.42 -6.98
CA GLN A 18 6.00 1.58 -6.80
C GLN A 18 6.84 0.33 -7.16
N GLU A 19 6.43 -0.46 -8.15
CA GLU A 19 6.99 -1.79 -8.43
C GLU A 19 8.52 -1.80 -8.58
N ASN A 20 9.07 -0.81 -9.27
CA ASN A 20 10.52 -0.69 -9.45
C ASN A 20 11.23 -0.42 -8.12
N LEU A 21 10.68 0.45 -7.26
CA LEU A 21 11.25 0.77 -5.95
C LEU A 21 11.18 -0.46 -5.04
N VAL A 22 10.01 -1.10 -4.95
CA VAL A 22 9.78 -2.28 -4.12
C VAL A 22 10.71 -3.42 -4.55
N ARG A 23 10.84 -3.67 -5.87
CA ARG A 23 11.75 -4.71 -6.40
C ARG A 23 13.20 -4.43 -6.05
N CYS A 24 13.67 -3.20 -6.20
CA CYS A 24 15.04 -2.82 -5.83
C CYS A 24 15.30 -3.04 -4.33
N VAL A 25 14.37 -2.63 -3.46
CA VAL A 25 14.51 -2.74 -2.01
C VAL A 25 14.46 -4.19 -1.54
N HIS A 26 13.55 -4.99 -2.12
CA HIS A 26 13.51 -6.44 -1.88
C HIS A 26 14.77 -7.16 -2.37
N SER A 27 15.39 -6.72 -3.47
CA SER A 27 16.65 -7.31 -3.96
C SER A 27 17.80 -7.16 -2.96
N ASP A 28 17.77 -6.09 -2.15
CA ASP A 28 18.72 -5.86 -1.06
C ASP A 28 18.37 -6.59 0.25
N ARG A 29 17.28 -7.37 0.23
CA ARG A 29 16.67 -8.05 1.40
C ARG A 29 16.24 -7.09 2.49
N ILE A 30 15.83 -5.88 2.11
CA ILE A 30 15.28 -4.88 3.03
C ILE A 30 13.75 -5.04 3.01
N PRO A 31 13.09 -5.24 4.17
CA PRO A 31 11.64 -5.23 4.26
C PRO A 31 11.05 -3.89 3.87
N VAL A 32 9.94 -3.90 3.12
CA VAL A 32 9.17 -2.70 2.80
C VAL A 32 8.00 -2.58 3.79
N THR A 33 7.80 -1.39 4.36
CA THR A 33 6.66 -1.08 5.21
C THR A 33 5.75 -0.08 4.52
N GLU A 34 4.44 -0.33 4.54
CA GLU A 34 3.46 0.52 3.89
C GLU A 34 2.99 1.66 4.82
N TYR A 35 3.04 2.89 4.32
CA TYR A 35 2.67 4.08 5.08
C TYR A 35 1.16 4.40 5.01
N SER A 36 0.54 4.35 3.82
CA SER A 36 -0.83 4.84 3.59
C SER A 36 -1.80 3.74 3.21
N LEU A 37 -1.92 2.73 4.06
CA LEU A 37 -2.73 1.52 3.81
C LEU A 37 -4.12 1.76 3.23
N LEU A 38 -4.84 2.80 3.67
CA LEU A 38 -6.17 3.17 3.15
C LEU A 38 -6.26 4.66 2.73
N ASP A 39 -5.26 5.21 2.04
CA ASP A 39 -5.22 6.63 1.62
C ASP A 39 -5.23 7.67 2.75
N SER A 40 -5.20 7.27 4.02
CA SER A 40 -5.34 8.15 5.19
C SER A 40 -6.51 9.15 5.03
N PRO A 41 -7.77 8.73 5.23
CA PRO A 41 -8.95 9.56 4.94
C PRO A 41 -9.03 10.87 5.73
N GLU A 42 -8.24 11.01 6.80
CA GLU A 42 -8.10 12.23 7.61
C GLU A 42 -7.24 13.31 6.93
N ARG A 43 -6.51 12.98 5.85
CA ARG A 43 -5.68 13.96 5.13
C ARG A 43 -6.54 14.85 4.24
N PRO A 44 -6.27 16.17 4.19
CA PRO A 44 -6.90 17.05 3.22
C PRO A 44 -6.61 16.55 1.82
N ARG A 45 -7.64 16.38 1.00
CA ARG A 45 -7.44 16.04 -0.42
C ARG A 45 -6.80 17.24 -1.11
N GLU A 46 -5.86 16.96 -2.00
CA GLU A 46 -5.31 18.02 -2.86
C GLU A 46 -6.38 18.49 -3.84
N LYS A 47 -7.21 17.57 -4.34
CA LYS A 47 -8.35 17.88 -5.20
C LYS A 47 -9.60 17.12 -4.73
N PRO A 48 -10.79 17.75 -4.79
CA PRO A 48 -12.05 17.07 -4.46
C PRO A 48 -12.31 15.81 -5.30
N GLU A 49 -11.78 15.80 -6.53
CA GLU A 49 -11.93 14.72 -7.52
C GLU A 49 -10.92 13.58 -7.35
N ASP A 50 -9.99 13.67 -6.40
CA ASP A 50 -9.01 12.62 -6.17
C ASP A 50 -9.71 11.31 -5.78
N PRO A 51 -9.38 10.19 -6.44
CA PRO A 51 -10.04 8.92 -6.22
C PRO A 51 -9.71 8.40 -4.81
N LEU A 52 -10.74 7.87 -4.14
CA LEU A 52 -10.57 7.21 -2.85
C LEU A 52 -10.44 5.71 -3.08
N LEU A 53 -9.38 5.08 -2.58
CA LEU A 53 -9.19 3.63 -2.66
C LEU A 53 -10.41 2.84 -2.16
N LEU A 54 -11.07 3.30 -1.09
CA LEU A 54 -12.25 2.60 -0.55
C LEU A 54 -13.52 2.79 -1.37
N GLU A 55 -13.59 3.82 -2.21
CA GLU A 55 -14.74 4.06 -3.10
C GLU A 55 -14.58 3.43 -4.47
N ASP A 56 -13.39 2.90 -4.79
CA ASP A 56 -13.07 2.32 -6.08
C ASP A 56 -14.01 1.17 -6.45
N ILE A 57 -14.47 1.20 -7.71
CA ILE A 57 -15.46 0.25 -8.22
C ILE A 57 -14.90 -1.18 -8.29
N VAL A 58 -13.61 -1.33 -8.55
CA VAL A 58 -12.94 -2.63 -8.67
C VAL A 58 -12.72 -3.23 -7.28
N ILE A 59 -12.24 -2.43 -6.34
CA ILE A 59 -12.07 -2.85 -4.94
C ILE A 59 -13.43 -3.22 -4.33
N LYS A 60 -14.49 -2.45 -4.62
CA LYS A 60 -15.87 -2.78 -4.21
C LYS A 60 -16.35 -4.10 -4.79
N ALA A 61 -16.17 -4.32 -6.10
CA ALA A 61 -16.57 -5.56 -6.75
C ALA A 61 -15.84 -6.79 -6.19
N ILE A 62 -14.53 -6.67 -5.91
CA ILE A 62 -13.74 -7.73 -5.27
C ILE A 62 -14.25 -7.98 -3.84
N ALA A 63 -14.49 -6.92 -3.07
CA ALA A 63 -15.03 -7.03 -1.72
C ALA A 63 -16.39 -7.74 -1.70
N GLU A 64 -17.30 -7.40 -2.62
CA GLU A 64 -18.60 -8.05 -2.78
C GLU A 64 -18.46 -9.53 -3.16
N LYS A 65 -17.59 -9.84 -4.12
CA LYS A 65 -17.33 -11.22 -4.58
C LYS A 65 -16.84 -12.12 -3.45
N HIS A 66 -16.02 -11.59 -2.54
CA HIS A 66 -15.45 -12.34 -1.41
C HIS A 66 -16.26 -12.19 -0.12
N HIS A 67 -17.39 -11.46 -0.14
CA HIS A 67 -18.19 -11.11 1.05
C HIS A 67 -17.36 -10.45 2.17
N LYS A 68 -16.42 -9.58 1.77
CA LYS A 68 -15.54 -8.79 2.64
C LYS A 68 -15.85 -7.31 2.49
N ILE A 69 -15.17 -6.50 3.28
CA ILE A 69 -15.14 -5.05 3.11
C ILE A 69 -13.86 -4.63 2.37
N GLN A 70 -13.92 -3.49 1.70
CA GLN A 70 -12.87 -2.95 0.82
C GLN A 70 -11.51 -2.88 1.52
N ALA A 71 -11.53 -2.43 2.78
CA ALA A 71 -10.31 -2.31 3.57
C ALA A 71 -9.67 -3.67 3.93
N GLN A 72 -10.43 -4.77 4.01
CA GLN A 72 -9.86 -6.11 4.19
C GLN A 72 -9.19 -6.61 2.91
N VAL A 73 -9.79 -6.33 1.75
CA VAL A 73 -9.18 -6.60 0.43
C VAL A 73 -7.84 -5.87 0.29
N LEU A 74 -7.79 -4.59 0.66
CA LEU A 74 -6.55 -3.81 0.63
C LEU A 74 -5.48 -4.34 1.58
N ILE A 75 -5.85 -4.73 2.80
CA ILE A 75 -4.89 -5.33 3.74
C ILE A 75 -4.32 -6.64 3.17
N LEU A 76 -5.18 -7.51 2.63
CA LEU A 76 -4.72 -8.77 2.04
C LEU A 76 -3.80 -8.54 0.84
N PHE A 77 -4.13 -7.58 -0.03
CA PHE A 77 -3.30 -7.17 -1.15
C PHE A 77 -1.86 -6.82 -0.72
N TYR A 78 -1.68 -6.04 0.35
CA TYR A 78 -0.35 -5.69 0.86
C TYR A 78 0.39 -6.88 1.47
N ILE A 79 -0.32 -7.78 2.17
CA ILE A 79 0.27 -9.00 2.73
C ILE A 79 0.79 -9.88 1.60
N GLU A 80 0.00 -10.09 0.54
CA GLU A 80 0.39 -10.90 -0.62
C GLU A 80 1.56 -10.28 -1.41
N LYS A 81 1.70 -8.95 -1.40
CA LYS A 81 2.87 -8.25 -1.97
C LYS A 81 4.12 -8.28 -1.08
N ASN A 82 4.06 -8.94 0.07
CA ASN A 82 5.13 -9.01 1.06
C ASN A 82 5.50 -7.64 1.67
N ASN A 83 4.51 -6.74 1.80
CA ASN A 83 4.66 -5.47 2.49
C ASN A 83 4.25 -5.62 3.96
N ILE A 84 5.02 -5.01 4.86
CA ILE A 84 4.69 -4.93 6.28
C ILE A 84 3.68 -3.80 6.50
N ILE A 85 2.59 -4.12 7.20
CA ILE A 85 1.46 -3.23 7.43
C ILE A 85 1.46 -2.79 8.89
N PHE A 86 1.47 -1.48 9.14
CA PHE A 86 1.26 -0.94 10.48
C PHE A 86 -0.07 -0.19 10.54
N ARG A 87 -1.06 -0.81 11.18
CA ARG A 87 -2.34 -0.16 11.40
C ARG A 87 -2.86 -0.36 12.80
N LYS A 88 -3.20 0.74 13.46
CA LYS A 88 -4.04 0.69 14.65
C LYS A 88 -5.44 0.26 14.23
N LEU A 89 -5.86 -0.90 14.71
CA LEU A 89 -7.22 -1.40 14.57
C LEU A 89 -7.79 -1.58 15.96
N GLU A 90 -8.99 -1.04 16.19
CA GLU A 90 -9.63 -1.09 17.52
C GLU A 90 -10.36 -2.43 17.74
N THR A 91 -10.56 -3.22 16.69
CA THR A 91 -11.35 -4.46 16.74
C THR A 91 -10.56 -5.65 16.19
N PRO A 92 -10.11 -6.59 17.04
CA PRO A 92 -9.34 -7.76 16.61
C PRO A 92 -10.07 -8.70 15.64
N SER A 93 -11.41 -8.80 15.77
CA SER A 93 -12.24 -9.62 14.87
C SER A 93 -12.21 -9.15 13.41
N TYR A 94 -11.78 -7.90 13.18
CA TYR A 94 -11.58 -7.34 11.85
C TYR A 94 -10.43 -8.02 11.10
N ILE A 95 -9.32 -8.28 11.80
CA ILE A 95 -8.08 -8.81 11.22
C ILE A 95 -8.21 -10.31 10.94
N ALA A 96 -8.84 -11.05 11.86
CA ALA A 96 -9.01 -12.49 11.70
C ALA A 96 -9.64 -12.84 10.34
N LYS A 97 -10.64 -12.04 9.93
CA LYS A 97 -11.37 -12.20 8.66
C LYS A 97 -10.54 -11.94 7.41
N VAL A 98 -9.38 -11.31 7.51
CA VAL A 98 -8.46 -11.06 6.38
C VAL A 98 -7.83 -12.37 5.91
N PHE A 99 -7.55 -13.29 6.84
CA PHE A 99 -6.89 -14.57 6.54
C PHE A 99 -7.86 -15.69 6.14
N ASP A 100 -9.17 -15.41 6.09
CA ASP A 100 -10.20 -16.38 5.73
C ASP A 100 -10.45 -16.47 4.21
N PHE A 101 -9.70 -15.73 3.39
CA PHE A 101 -9.84 -15.72 1.93
C PHE A 101 -8.51 -15.40 1.24
N GLU A 102 -8.45 -15.62 -0.06
CA GLU A 102 -7.28 -15.37 -0.91
C GLU A 102 -7.72 -14.59 -2.15
N LEU A 103 -6.87 -13.69 -2.63
CA LEU A 103 -7.12 -12.98 -3.88
C LEU A 103 -6.65 -13.83 -5.05
N ALA A 104 -7.48 -13.88 -6.10
CA ALA A 104 -7.06 -14.54 -7.33
C ALA A 104 -5.91 -13.76 -7.97
N GLN A 105 -5.00 -14.45 -8.66
CA GLN A 105 -3.87 -13.80 -9.35
C GLN A 105 -4.33 -12.68 -10.30
N GLU A 106 -5.47 -12.87 -10.99
CA GLU A 106 -6.07 -11.84 -11.84
C GLU A 106 -6.51 -10.59 -11.05
N GLU A 107 -7.04 -10.78 -9.83
CA GLU A 107 -7.41 -9.68 -8.94
C GLU A 107 -6.18 -8.90 -8.49
N MET A 108 -5.08 -9.61 -8.23
CA MET A 108 -3.80 -9.02 -7.80
C MET A 108 -3.06 -8.28 -8.91
N GLU A 109 -3.07 -8.79 -10.15
CA GLU A 109 -2.25 -8.28 -11.24
C GLU A 109 -2.98 -7.31 -12.16
N ARG A 110 -4.26 -7.55 -12.48
CA ARG A 110 -5.02 -6.72 -13.43
C ARG A 110 -5.90 -5.69 -12.75
N ASN A 111 -6.50 -6.06 -11.63
CA ASN A 111 -7.56 -5.25 -11.02
C ASN A 111 -7.00 -4.26 -10.01
N LEU A 112 -6.11 -4.72 -9.13
CA LEU A 112 -5.57 -3.92 -8.02
C LEU A 112 -4.23 -3.23 -8.33
N CYS A 113 -3.61 -3.46 -9.48
CA CYS A 113 -2.37 -2.77 -9.89
C CYS A 113 -2.63 -1.74 -11.00
N HIS A 114 -3.56 -0.81 -10.76
CA HIS A 114 -3.78 0.32 -11.66
C HIS A 114 -2.89 1.49 -11.22
N ASN A 115 -1.69 1.60 -11.78
CA ASN A 115 -0.81 2.75 -11.49
C ASN A 115 -1.39 4.03 -12.14
N ILE A 116 -2.33 4.67 -11.45
CA ILE A 116 -2.89 5.95 -11.85
C ILE A 116 -2.01 7.00 -11.17
N TYR A 117 -1.12 7.65 -11.95
CA TYR A 117 -0.12 8.65 -11.52
C TYR A 117 -0.69 9.93 -10.84
N LEU A 118 -1.76 9.82 -10.05
CA LEU A 118 -2.52 10.97 -9.57
C LEU A 118 -2.22 11.36 -8.12
N ILE A 119 -1.69 10.46 -7.28
CA ILE A 119 -1.51 10.76 -5.85
C ILE A 119 -0.12 10.31 -5.43
N SER A 120 0.91 11.08 -5.77
CA SER A 120 2.15 11.01 -5.00
C SER A 120 1.97 11.94 -3.82
N LEU A 121 1.91 11.40 -2.60
CA LEU A 121 1.88 12.22 -1.40
C LEU A 121 3.14 13.08 -1.37
N HIS A 122 2.99 14.35 -1.75
CA HIS A 122 4.07 15.32 -1.65
C HIS A 122 4.15 15.73 -0.19
N LEU A 123 4.81 14.92 0.64
CA LEU A 123 5.27 15.37 1.95
C LEU A 123 6.36 16.43 1.69
N PRO A 124 6.17 17.71 2.07
CA PRO A 124 7.16 18.77 1.81
C PRO A 124 8.49 18.58 2.57
N THR A 125 8.65 17.46 3.27
CA THR A 125 9.82 17.14 4.10
C THR A 125 10.58 15.89 3.65
N LEU A 126 10.14 15.17 2.61
CA LEU A 126 10.87 14.01 2.10
C LEU A 126 11.46 14.31 0.72
N PRO A 127 12.79 14.39 0.58
CA PRO A 127 13.39 14.62 -0.73
C PRO A 127 13.10 13.40 -1.60
N PHE A 128 12.34 13.61 -2.69
CA PHE A 128 12.38 12.72 -3.84
C PHE A 128 13.81 12.72 -4.38
N CYS A 129 14.68 11.84 -3.86
CA CYS A 129 15.96 11.60 -4.51
C CYS A 129 15.69 10.79 -5.77
N THR A 130 15.92 11.42 -6.92
CA THR A 130 16.07 10.75 -8.22
C THR A 130 17.28 9.80 -8.24
N CYS A 131 18.05 9.76 -7.15
CA CYS A 131 19.02 8.74 -6.83
C CYS A 131 18.36 7.63 -5.98
N GLY A 132 18.33 6.39 -6.46
CA GLY A 132 17.71 5.24 -5.76
C GLY A 132 18.37 4.81 -4.43
N LEU A 133 18.94 5.73 -3.64
CA LEU A 133 19.70 5.44 -2.42
C LEU A 133 19.21 6.10 -1.13
N CYS A 134 18.22 7.00 -1.14
CA CYS A 134 17.77 7.66 0.09
C CYS A 134 16.24 7.70 0.20
N THR A 135 15.70 6.72 0.90
CA THR A 135 14.48 6.89 1.70
C THR A 135 14.67 6.01 2.91
N THR A 136 15.46 6.52 3.85
CA THR A 136 15.63 5.89 5.16
C THR A 136 14.61 6.55 6.07
N VAL A 137 13.48 5.90 6.32
CA VAL A 137 12.79 6.15 7.58
C VAL A 137 13.57 5.35 8.61
N VAL A 138 14.45 6.06 9.31
CA VAL A 138 15.09 5.55 10.52
C VAL A 138 13.99 5.40 11.56
N CYS A 139 13.73 4.16 11.98
CA CYS A 139 13.47 3.90 13.39
C CYS A 139 14.78 3.42 14.00
#